data_AF-A0A6P8XHD3-F1
#
_entry.id   AF-A0A6P8XHD3-F1
#
_cell.length_a   1.000
_cell.length_b   1.000
_cell.length_c   1.000
_cell.angle_alpha   90.00
_cell.angle_beta   90.00
_cell.angle_gamma   90.00
#
_symmetry.space_group_name_H-M   'P 1'
#
loop_
_entity.id
_entity.type
_entity.pdbx_description
1 polymer ?
#
loop_
_entity_poly.entity_id
_entity_poly.type
_entity_poly.pdbx_seq_one_letter_code
_entity_poly.pdbx_strand_id
1 'polypeptide(L)'
;MLTALRMRENGGQDNQVTNEPLATQLEREVRVACFVLTTPKYHKSRAVHIQRTWGKRCNKIYFMTSQPDDELETIILTKPDQYEVLWGKTKESFTYLYEHKRHEFDWFMKADDDTYVFVENLRHMLYPYSPDEPIYFGFNYKLFNVEAKNASYMSGGSGYVLSREALRLFVHGLNDSSKCRPEDDSAEDVEAGACLFKTNVTAGDSRDDKLRNRFYPMMPYSSLMSKYNGMDFWFFKYAYYNPRACMDCLSDYPVAFHYVEPRELYSFNYLSYMFDLFGRQPTVEHLPARIPLGQVIIPPSDNR
;
A
#
# COMPACT_ATOMS: atom_id res chain seq x y z
N MET A 1 -31.33 60.12 -14.09
CA MET A 1 -32.16 59.72 -15.25
C MET A 1 -31.22 59.31 -16.38
N LEU A 2 -31.52 58.20 -17.06
CA LEU A 2 -30.84 57.56 -18.21
C LEU A 2 -29.60 56.70 -17.84
N THR A 3 -29.72 55.39 -17.55
CA THR A 3 -30.02 54.19 -18.40
C THR A 3 -28.92 53.95 -19.47
N ALA A 4 -27.89 53.13 -19.20
CA ALA A 4 -27.72 51.69 -19.45
C ALA A 4 -27.28 51.29 -20.88
N LEU A 5 -26.22 50.48 -20.97
CA LEU A 5 -26.11 49.36 -21.91
C LEU A 5 -25.09 48.34 -21.37
N ARG A 6 -25.63 47.19 -20.94
CA ARG A 6 -24.90 45.96 -20.63
C ARG A 6 -24.44 45.30 -21.93
N MET A 7 -23.19 44.85 -22.00
CA MET A 7 -22.82 43.73 -22.86
C MET A 7 -22.62 42.49 -21.97
N ARG A 8 -23.26 41.40 -22.38
CA ARG A 8 -23.22 40.08 -21.75
C ARG A 8 -21.82 39.47 -21.92
N GLU A 9 -21.21 39.07 -20.80
CA GLU A 9 -20.15 38.07 -20.80
C GLU A 9 -20.78 36.71 -21.16
N ASN A 10 -20.36 36.14 -22.30
CA ASN A 10 -20.51 34.72 -22.55
C ASN A 10 -19.36 34.03 -21.81
N GLY A 11 -19.63 33.51 -20.62
CA GLY A 11 -18.75 32.58 -19.92
C GLY A 11 -18.69 31.26 -20.67
N GLY A 12 -17.75 31.17 -21.61
CA GLY A 12 -17.23 29.87 -22.03
C GLY A 12 -16.42 29.32 -20.87
N GLN A 13 -16.72 28.09 -20.45
CA GLN A 13 -15.82 27.30 -19.61
C GLN A 13 -14.54 27.09 -20.41
N ASP A 14 -13.54 27.93 -20.14
CA ASP A 14 -12.16 27.63 -20.45
C ASP A 14 -11.80 26.37 -19.66
N ASN A 15 -11.80 25.23 -20.35
CA ASN A 15 -11.06 24.06 -19.91
C ASN A 15 -9.58 24.45 -19.94
N GLN A 16 -9.12 25.09 -18.86
CA GLN A 16 -7.71 25.15 -18.55
C GLN A 16 -7.26 23.70 -18.35
N VAL A 17 -6.64 23.13 -19.36
CA VAL A 17 -5.78 21.95 -19.21
C VAL A 17 -4.67 22.40 -18.28
N THR A 18 -4.86 22.20 -16.98
CA THR A 18 -3.83 22.49 -16.00
C THR A 18 -2.67 21.56 -16.30
N ASN A 19 -1.51 22.12 -16.64
CA ASN A 19 -0.21 21.42 -16.68
C ASN A 19 0.21 21.01 -15.25
N GLU A 20 -0.68 20.33 -14.55
CA GLU A 20 -0.47 19.85 -13.21
C GLU A 20 0.32 18.52 -13.27
N PRO A 21 1.29 18.29 -12.37
CA PRO A 21 1.96 17.01 -12.29
C PRO A 21 0.97 15.86 -12.08
N LEU A 22 1.18 14.73 -12.77
CA LEU A 22 0.29 13.56 -12.64
C LEU A 22 0.19 13.07 -11.20
N ALA A 23 1.25 13.20 -10.40
CA ALA A 23 1.22 12.89 -8.97
C ALA A 23 0.16 13.68 -8.20
N THR A 24 -0.02 14.97 -8.50
CA THR A 24 -1.02 15.83 -7.83
C THR A 24 -2.43 15.52 -8.32
N GLN A 25 -2.61 15.19 -9.60
CA GLN A 25 -3.87 14.65 -10.11
C GLN A 25 -4.24 13.34 -9.38
N LEU A 26 -3.29 12.42 -9.29
CA LEU A 26 -3.46 11.12 -8.64
C LEU A 26 -3.77 11.25 -7.15
N GLU A 27 -3.21 12.23 -6.44
CA GLU A 27 -3.53 12.49 -5.04
C GLU A 27 -5.03 12.75 -4.79
N ARG A 28 -5.71 13.38 -5.76
CA ARG A 28 -7.15 13.63 -5.70
C ARG A 28 -7.99 12.45 -6.18
N GLU A 29 -7.54 11.76 -7.24
CA GLU A 29 -8.30 10.66 -7.85
C GLU A 29 -8.14 9.31 -7.14
N VAL A 30 -7.06 9.14 -6.38
CA VAL A 30 -6.72 7.90 -5.67
C VAL A 30 -6.43 8.25 -4.21
N ARG A 31 -7.50 8.34 -3.40
CA ARG A 31 -7.38 8.75 -1.99
C ARG A 31 -6.95 7.56 -1.13
N VAL A 32 -5.76 7.67 -0.54
CA VAL A 32 -5.15 6.61 0.27
C VAL A 32 -5.10 7.03 1.73
N ALA A 33 -5.75 6.25 2.60
CA ALA A 33 -5.47 6.24 4.03
C ALA A 33 -4.33 5.27 4.30
N CYS A 34 -3.27 5.76 4.93
CA CYS A 34 -2.19 4.93 5.43
C CYS A 34 -2.41 4.66 6.92
N PHE A 35 -2.14 3.45 7.38
CA PHE A 35 -1.97 3.21 8.80
C PHE A 35 -0.71 2.42 9.07
N VAL A 36 -0.02 2.82 10.12
CA VAL A 36 1.24 2.22 10.56
C VAL A 36 0.99 1.51 11.87
N LEU A 37 1.21 0.20 11.91
CA LEU A 37 1.23 -0.53 13.17
C LEU A 37 2.54 -0.22 13.91
N THR A 38 2.44 0.21 15.15
CA THR A 38 3.61 0.48 16.00
C THR A 38 3.29 0.21 17.48
N THR A 39 4.22 0.54 18.36
CA THR A 39 4.07 0.46 19.82
C THR A 39 4.71 1.71 20.45
N PRO A 40 4.33 2.11 21.69
CA PRO A 40 4.91 3.26 22.37
C PRO A 40 6.44 3.26 22.44
N LYS A 41 7.05 2.07 22.51
CA LYS A 41 8.52 1.92 22.44
C LYS A 41 9.13 2.49 21.14
N TYR A 42 8.39 2.44 20.04
CA TYR A 42 8.85 2.83 18.71
C TYR A 42 8.32 4.18 18.21
N HIS A 43 7.48 4.87 19.00
CA HIS A 43 6.97 6.19 18.64
C HIS A 43 8.08 7.16 18.24
N LYS A 44 9.06 7.35 19.14
CA LYS A 44 10.15 8.32 18.92
C LYS A 44 11.33 7.76 18.13
N SER A 45 11.53 6.45 18.15
CA SER A 45 12.68 5.82 17.48
C SER A 45 12.39 5.39 16.04
N ARG A 46 11.12 5.25 15.64
CA ARG A 46 10.72 4.80 14.30
C ARG A 46 9.55 5.60 13.71
N ALA A 47 8.37 5.53 14.33
CA ALA A 47 7.12 6.05 13.75
C ALA A 47 7.16 7.56 13.45
N VAL A 48 7.79 8.37 14.31
CA VAL A 48 7.99 9.80 14.08
C VAL A 48 8.77 10.10 12.79
N HIS A 49 9.70 9.23 12.42
CA HIS A 49 10.49 9.41 11.21
C HIS A 49 9.68 9.09 9.95
N ILE A 50 8.71 8.17 10.04
CA ILE A 50 7.69 7.97 8.99
C ILE A 50 6.85 9.23 8.81
N GLN A 51 6.30 9.79 9.90
CA GLN A 51 5.50 11.02 9.87
C GLN A 51 6.28 12.19 9.26
N ARG A 52 7.60 12.27 9.50
CA ARG A 52 8.45 13.34 8.99
C ARG A 52 8.89 13.15 7.54
N THR A 53 8.79 11.93 7.00
CA THR A 53 9.20 11.58 5.63
C THR A 53 7.99 11.22 4.76
N TRP A 54 7.84 9.96 4.37
CA TRP A 54 6.83 9.53 3.39
C TRP A 54 5.39 9.64 3.89
N GLY A 55 5.16 9.61 5.21
CA GLY A 55 3.82 9.67 5.80
C GLY A 55 3.05 10.94 5.43
N LYS A 56 3.76 12.05 5.13
CA LYS A 56 3.18 13.33 4.68
C LYS A 56 2.48 13.25 3.33
N ARG A 57 2.71 12.19 2.56
CA ARG A 57 2.24 12.03 1.18
C ARG A 57 0.94 11.23 1.10
N CYS A 58 0.55 10.55 2.18
CA CYS A 58 -0.76 9.95 2.32
C CYS A 58 -1.83 11.04 2.40
N ASN A 59 -3.05 10.79 1.92
CA ASN A 59 -4.15 11.73 2.15
C ASN A 59 -4.42 11.88 3.65
N LYS A 60 -4.23 10.78 4.38
CA LYS A 60 -4.20 10.75 5.84
C LYS A 60 -3.33 9.58 6.31
N ILE A 61 -2.66 9.76 7.43
CA ILE A 61 -1.87 8.72 8.08
C ILE A 61 -2.29 8.58 9.53
N TYR A 62 -2.43 7.33 9.98
CA TYR A 62 -2.76 6.99 11.36
C TYR A 62 -1.71 6.06 11.94
N PHE A 63 -1.37 6.24 13.22
CA PHE A 63 -0.47 5.37 13.95
C PHE A 63 -1.27 4.51 14.93
N MET A 64 -1.34 3.21 14.65
CA MET A 64 -2.11 2.25 15.43
C MET A 64 -1.22 1.71 16.55
N THR A 65 -1.57 2.01 17.81
CA THR A 65 -0.70 1.80 18.98
C THR A 65 -1.53 1.65 20.26
N SER A 66 -0.93 1.25 21.38
CA SER A 66 -1.65 1.07 22.67
C SER A 66 -1.68 2.33 23.56
N GLN A 67 -0.90 3.36 23.26
CA GLN A 67 -0.82 4.61 24.04
C GLN A 67 -0.74 5.83 23.11
N PRO A 68 -1.22 7.01 23.57
CA PRO A 68 -1.14 8.23 22.80
C PRO A 68 0.29 8.76 22.65
N ASP A 69 0.50 9.62 21.66
CA ASP A 69 1.72 10.40 21.46
C ASP A 69 1.33 11.81 21.00
N ASP A 70 2.06 12.83 21.46
CA ASP A 70 1.73 14.24 21.17
C ASP A 70 2.08 14.68 19.75
N GLU A 71 2.96 13.96 19.04
CA GLU A 71 3.41 14.28 17.68
C GLU A 71 2.74 13.41 16.61
N LEU A 72 2.28 12.21 16.99
CA LEU A 72 1.67 11.24 16.08
C LEU A 72 0.15 11.27 16.16
N GLU A 73 -0.51 11.17 15.01
CA GLU A 73 -1.96 10.96 14.96
C GLU A 73 -2.29 9.51 15.33
N THR A 74 -2.38 9.27 16.64
CA THR A 74 -2.55 7.93 17.20
C THR A 74 -4.01 7.48 17.24
N ILE A 75 -4.24 6.22 16.89
CA ILE A 75 -5.47 5.49 17.21
C ILE A 75 -5.10 4.44 18.24
N ILE A 76 -5.79 4.49 19.38
CA ILE A 76 -5.50 3.62 20.52
C ILE A 76 -6.21 2.29 20.35
N LEU A 77 -5.42 1.24 20.19
CA LEU A 77 -5.86 -0.13 20.13
C LEU A 77 -6.00 -0.70 21.54
N THR A 78 -7.00 -1.56 21.72
CA THR A 78 -7.24 -2.30 22.97
C THR A 78 -6.33 -3.51 23.10
N LYS A 79 -5.69 -3.95 22.01
CA LYS A 79 -4.75 -5.08 22.02
C LYS A 79 -3.40 -4.74 22.67
N PRO A 80 -2.77 -5.70 23.39
CA PRO A 80 -1.47 -5.51 24.01
C PRO A 80 -0.34 -5.31 22.97
N ASP A 81 0.74 -4.65 23.39
CA ASP A 81 1.94 -4.45 22.57
C ASP A 81 2.84 -5.67 22.52
N GLN A 82 2.37 -6.69 21.80
CA GLN A 82 3.10 -7.94 21.60
C GLN A 82 3.09 -8.28 20.11
N TYR A 83 4.21 -8.80 19.62
CA TYR A 83 4.37 -9.18 18.22
C TYR A 83 3.41 -10.30 17.84
N GLU A 84 3.17 -11.20 18.79
CA GLU A 84 2.28 -12.36 18.65
C GLU A 84 0.82 -11.93 18.44
N VAL A 85 0.45 -10.71 18.84
CA VAL A 85 -0.93 -10.19 18.81
C VAL A 85 -1.16 -9.25 17.61
N LEU A 86 -0.23 -9.19 16.65
CA LEU A 86 -0.34 -8.34 15.46
C LEU A 86 -1.59 -8.62 14.62
N TRP A 87 -2.05 -9.87 14.57
CA TRP A 87 -3.32 -10.20 13.91
C TRP A 87 -4.51 -9.50 14.59
N GLY A 88 -4.58 -9.56 15.92
CA GLY A 88 -5.59 -8.83 16.71
C GLY A 88 -5.56 -7.33 16.45
N LYS A 89 -4.36 -6.73 16.43
CA LYS A 89 -4.17 -5.30 16.16
C LYS A 89 -4.65 -4.93 14.76
N THR A 90 -4.40 -5.78 13.77
CA THR A 90 -4.82 -5.57 12.38
C THR A 90 -6.34 -5.63 12.24
N LYS A 91 -6.98 -6.62 12.85
CA LYS A 91 -8.45 -6.72 12.91
C LYS A 91 -9.06 -5.43 13.48
N GLU A 92 -8.56 -4.97 14.62
CA GLU A 92 -9.04 -3.75 15.28
C GLU A 92 -8.77 -2.50 14.42
N SER A 93 -7.58 -2.37 13.83
CA SER A 93 -7.20 -1.24 12.97
C SER A 93 -8.12 -1.13 11.76
N PHE A 94 -8.33 -2.23 11.03
CA PHE A 94 -9.22 -2.22 9.87
C PHE A 94 -10.69 -2.02 10.27
N THR A 95 -11.13 -2.58 11.40
CA THR A 95 -12.49 -2.35 11.91
C THR A 95 -12.71 -0.86 12.19
N TYR A 96 -11.75 -0.21 12.86
CA TYR A 96 -11.82 1.24 13.10
C TYR A 96 -11.92 2.04 11.80
N LEU A 97 -11.02 1.77 10.84
CA LEU A 97 -11.01 2.45 9.54
C LEU A 97 -12.30 2.20 8.77
N TYR A 98 -12.85 1.00 8.82
CA TYR A 98 -14.13 0.69 8.21
C TYR A 98 -15.25 1.50 8.84
N GLU A 99 -15.39 1.47 10.16
CA GLU A 99 -16.49 2.13 10.86
C GLU A 99 -16.46 3.65 10.73
N HIS A 100 -15.27 4.25 10.80
CA HIS A 100 -15.10 5.69 10.95
C HIS A 100 -14.60 6.40 9.69
N LYS A 101 -13.90 5.70 8.79
CA LYS A 101 -13.11 6.32 7.71
C LYS A 101 -13.40 5.78 6.31
N ARG A 102 -14.18 4.71 6.15
CA ARG A 102 -14.40 4.04 4.85
C ARG A 102 -14.88 4.93 3.71
N HIS A 103 -15.63 5.99 4.01
CA HIS A 103 -16.19 6.90 3.00
C HIS A 103 -15.26 8.07 2.64
N GLU A 104 -14.23 8.30 3.44
CA GLU A 104 -13.26 9.38 3.24
C GLU A 104 -12.17 8.99 2.21
N PHE A 105 -11.92 7.69 2.01
CA PHE A 105 -10.83 7.17 1.21
C PHE A 105 -11.26 6.06 0.24
N ASP A 106 -10.42 5.79 -0.75
CA ASP A 106 -10.62 4.75 -1.77
C ASP A 106 -9.78 3.51 -1.47
N TRP A 107 -8.63 3.69 -0.82
CA TRP A 107 -7.65 2.65 -0.52
C TRP A 107 -7.09 2.77 0.90
N PHE A 108 -6.78 1.63 1.52
CA PHE A 108 -6.32 1.51 2.90
C PHE A 108 -5.00 0.75 2.95
N MET A 109 -3.88 1.47 3.05
CA MET A 109 -2.52 0.94 3.04
C MET A 109 -2.04 0.65 4.47
N LYS A 110 -1.79 -0.62 4.77
CA LYS A 110 -1.10 -1.07 5.98
C LYS A 110 0.41 -1.01 5.76
N ALA A 111 1.16 -0.47 6.73
CA ALA A 111 2.62 -0.52 6.75
C ALA A 111 3.16 -0.81 8.15
N ASP A 112 4.37 -1.35 8.24
CA ASP A 112 5.11 -1.49 9.49
C ASP A 112 5.94 -0.23 9.77
N ASP A 113 6.35 -0.03 11.03
CA ASP A 113 7.13 1.14 11.45
C ASP A 113 8.59 1.18 10.96
N ASP A 114 8.99 0.18 10.18
CA ASP A 114 10.26 0.06 9.44
C ASP A 114 10.05 -0.17 7.93
N THR A 115 8.96 0.39 7.38
CA THR A 115 8.63 0.39 5.94
C THR A 115 8.78 1.79 5.35
N TYR A 116 9.29 1.89 4.12
CA TYR A 116 9.19 3.10 3.30
C TYR A 116 8.21 2.89 2.16
N VAL A 117 7.23 3.79 2.00
CA VAL A 117 6.21 3.73 0.94
C VAL A 117 6.32 4.95 0.03
N PHE A 118 6.52 4.73 -1.27
CA PHE A 118 6.40 5.75 -2.30
C PHE A 118 4.93 5.92 -2.68
N VAL A 119 4.23 6.81 -1.98
CA VAL A 119 2.76 6.94 -2.08
C VAL A 119 2.32 7.38 -3.48
N GLU A 120 3.13 8.16 -4.20
CA GLU A 120 2.87 8.54 -5.59
C GLU A 120 2.90 7.31 -6.51
N ASN A 121 3.89 6.43 -6.34
CA ASN A 121 4.00 5.17 -7.09
C ASN A 121 2.85 4.21 -6.72
N LEU A 122 2.44 4.19 -5.44
CA LEU A 122 1.27 3.45 -4.99
C LEU A 122 0.02 3.92 -5.75
N ARG A 123 -0.22 5.23 -5.82
CA ARG A 123 -1.38 5.78 -6.54
C ARG A 123 -1.33 5.48 -8.03
N HIS A 124 -0.16 5.58 -8.66
CA HIS A 124 0.03 5.21 -10.06
C HIS A 124 -0.33 3.75 -10.32
N MET A 125 0.14 2.84 -9.47
CA MET A 125 -0.20 1.41 -9.55
C MET A 125 -1.70 1.14 -9.35
N LEU A 126 -2.34 1.86 -8.42
CA LEU A 126 -3.76 1.67 -8.08
C LEU A 126 -4.71 2.33 -9.08
N TYR A 127 -4.25 3.32 -9.83
CA TYR A 127 -5.05 4.11 -10.77
C TYR A 127 -5.93 3.27 -11.70
N PRO A 128 -5.47 2.17 -12.33
CA PRO A 128 -6.30 1.35 -13.19
C PRO A 128 -7.55 0.78 -12.52
N TYR A 129 -7.52 0.55 -11.21
CA TYR A 129 -8.50 -0.26 -10.50
C TYR A 129 -9.62 0.60 -9.89
N SER A 130 -10.83 0.05 -9.88
CA SER A 130 -11.94 0.61 -9.11
C SER A 130 -11.76 0.29 -7.62
N PRO A 131 -11.94 1.25 -6.70
CA PRO A 131 -11.96 0.96 -5.26
C PRO A 131 -13.19 0.16 -4.81
N ASP A 132 -14.18 -0.02 -5.69
CA ASP A 132 -15.35 -0.87 -5.46
C ASP A 132 -15.13 -2.32 -5.93
N GLU A 133 -13.99 -2.62 -6.56
CA GLU A 133 -13.56 -3.99 -6.81
C GLU A 133 -13.05 -4.60 -5.50
N PRO A 134 -13.47 -5.81 -5.07
CA PRO A 134 -12.94 -6.48 -3.89
C PRO A 134 -11.52 -7.00 -4.17
N ILE A 135 -10.54 -6.10 -4.16
CA ILE A 135 -9.14 -6.41 -4.48
C ILE A 135 -8.16 -5.82 -3.45
N TYR A 136 -7.03 -6.50 -3.26
CA TYR A 136 -5.91 -6.01 -2.44
C TYR A 136 -4.56 -6.32 -3.09
N PHE A 137 -3.54 -5.53 -2.78
CA PHE A 137 -2.21 -5.61 -3.39
C PHE A 137 -1.09 -5.56 -2.35
N GLY A 138 0.05 -6.15 -2.68
CA GLY A 138 1.26 -6.16 -1.88
C GLY A 138 2.31 -7.05 -2.55
N PHE A 139 3.26 -7.59 -1.78
CA PHE A 139 4.14 -8.64 -2.29
C PHE A 139 3.50 -10.03 -2.08
N ASN A 140 3.13 -10.72 -3.16
CA ASN A 140 2.38 -11.97 -3.08
C ASN A 140 3.25 -13.15 -2.63
N TYR A 141 2.85 -13.82 -1.55
CA TYR A 141 3.31 -15.14 -1.12
C TYR A 141 2.25 -16.21 -1.35
N LYS A 142 2.68 -17.45 -1.61
CA LYS A 142 1.80 -18.61 -1.71
C LYS A 142 1.14 -18.88 -0.35
N LEU A 143 -0.18 -18.98 -0.30
CA LEU A 143 -0.87 -19.39 0.93
C LEU A 143 -0.72 -20.90 1.11
N PHE A 144 -0.08 -21.32 2.19
CA PHE A 144 0.12 -22.73 2.48
C PHE A 144 -1.20 -23.38 2.93
N ASN A 145 -1.38 -24.66 2.62
CA ASN A 145 -2.51 -25.48 3.07
C ASN A 145 -3.89 -25.09 2.52
N VAL A 146 -3.95 -24.35 1.40
CA VAL A 146 -5.19 -24.13 0.65
C VAL A 146 -5.04 -24.81 -0.72
N GLU A 147 -5.87 -25.82 -1.01
CA GLU A 147 -5.83 -26.58 -2.27
C GLU A 147 -6.22 -25.74 -3.51
N ALA A 148 -6.71 -24.52 -3.31
CA ALA A 148 -7.08 -23.63 -4.39
C ALA A 148 -5.84 -23.07 -5.11
N LYS A 149 -5.77 -23.30 -6.43
CA LYS A 149 -4.60 -23.02 -7.28
C LYS A 149 -4.13 -21.55 -7.31
N ASN A 150 -4.84 -20.61 -6.69
CA ASN A 150 -4.53 -19.18 -6.67
C ASN A 150 -4.60 -18.54 -5.27
N ALA A 151 -4.52 -19.33 -4.20
CA ALA A 151 -4.52 -18.75 -2.86
C ALA A 151 -3.16 -18.12 -2.54
N SER A 152 -3.16 -16.81 -2.30
CA SER A 152 -1.96 -16.05 -1.89
C SER A 152 -2.30 -15.07 -0.78
N TYR A 153 -1.28 -14.68 -0.02
CA TYR A 153 -1.32 -13.57 0.93
C TYR A 153 -0.27 -12.52 0.56
N MET A 154 -0.35 -11.33 1.14
CA MET A 154 0.61 -10.26 0.89
C MET A 154 1.57 -10.15 2.07
N SER A 155 2.86 -9.93 1.84
CA SER A 155 3.85 -9.70 2.89
C SER A 155 3.40 -8.60 3.87
N GLY A 156 3.37 -8.92 5.16
CA GLY A 156 3.05 -7.92 6.20
C GLY A 156 4.09 -6.79 6.27
N GLY A 157 5.37 -7.14 6.15
CA GLY A 157 6.51 -6.22 6.24
C GLY A 157 6.51 -5.13 5.16
N SER A 158 6.48 -5.49 3.88
CA SER A 158 6.40 -4.49 2.80
C SER A 158 5.09 -3.69 2.80
N GLY A 159 4.15 -4.08 3.66
CA GLY A 159 2.79 -3.57 3.67
C GLY A 159 1.94 -4.14 2.54
N TYR A 160 0.65 -3.85 2.65
CA TYR A 160 -0.36 -4.21 1.68
C TYR A 160 -1.53 -3.23 1.71
N VAL A 161 -2.23 -3.09 0.60
CA VAL A 161 -3.29 -2.10 0.41
C VAL A 161 -4.59 -2.77 0.03
N LEU A 162 -5.67 -2.44 0.75
CA LEU A 162 -7.03 -2.91 0.45
C LEU A 162 -7.80 -1.81 -0.26
N SER A 163 -8.57 -2.19 -1.28
CA SER A 163 -9.66 -1.36 -1.79
C SER A 163 -10.73 -1.14 -0.71
N ARG A 164 -11.56 -0.12 -0.89
CA ARG A 164 -12.71 0.13 -0.01
C ARG A 164 -13.65 -1.07 0.08
N GLU A 165 -13.92 -1.75 -1.03
CA GLU A 165 -14.77 -2.94 -1.02
C GLU A 165 -14.08 -4.14 -0.34
N ALA A 166 -12.78 -4.34 -0.54
CA ALA A 166 -12.03 -5.37 0.18
C ALA A 166 -12.07 -5.14 1.70
N LEU A 167 -11.92 -3.89 2.15
CA LEU A 167 -12.03 -3.53 3.57
C LEU A 167 -13.41 -3.92 4.15
N ARG A 168 -14.48 -3.61 3.43
CA ARG A 168 -15.85 -3.97 3.83
C ARG A 168 -16.02 -5.47 4.00
N LEU A 169 -15.57 -6.25 3.01
CA LEU A 169 -15.67 -7.70 3.04
C LEU A 169 -14.81 -8.32 4.14
N PHE A 170 -13.60 -7.80 4.35
CA PHE A 170 -12.72 -8.22 5.43
C PHE A 170 -13.40 -8.06 6.80
N VAL A 171 -13.88 -6.85 7.13
CA VAL A 171 -14.50 -6.57 8.44
C VAL A 171 -15.78 -7.37 8.65
N HIS A 172 -16.61 -7.54 7.61
CA HIS A 172 -17.77 -8.44 7.70
C HIS A 172 -17.36 -9.90 7.91
N GLY A 173 -16.25 -10.33 7.31
CA GLY A 173 -15.69 -11.67 7.48
C GLY A 173 -15.22 -11.97 8.90
N LEU A 174 -14.80 -10.95 9.67
CA LEU A 174 -14.37 -11.13 11.06
C LEU A 174 -15.46 -11.69 11.98
N ASN A 175 -16.74 -11.52 11.61
CA ASN A 175 -17.88 -12.05 12.35
C ASN A 175 -18.18 -13.53 12.03
N ASP A 176 -17.43 -14.14 11.11
CA ASP A 176 -17.61 -15.51 10.65
C ASP A 176 -16.32 -16.30 10.85
N SER A 177 -16.26 -17.12 11.90
CA SER A 177 -15.08 -17.90 12.26
C SER A 177 -14.70 -18.96 11.22
N SER A 178 -15.59 -19.29 10.27
CA SER A 178 -15.24 -20.14 9.13
C SER A 178 -14.35 -19.42 8.12
N LYS A 179 -14.49 -18.09 8.04
CA LYS A 179 -13.76 -17.21 7.13
C LYS A 179 -12.49 -16.67 7.77
N CYS A 180 -12.59 -16.09 8.96
CA CYS A 180 -11.48 -15.38 9.59
C CYS A 180 -11.22 -15.93 10.98
N ARG A 181 -9.95 -16.12 11.34
CA ARG A 181 -9.56 -16.68 12.64
C ARG A 181 -9.95 -15.73 13.79
N PRO A 182 -10.73 -16.19 14.79
CA PRO A 182 -11.22 -15.32 15.85
C PRO A 182 -10.14 -14.97 16.88
N GLU A 183 -9.19 -15.86 17.16
CA GLU A 183 -8.08 -15.58 18.06
C GLU A 183 -7.10 -14.56 17.46
N ASP A 184 -6.26 -13.95 18.29
CA ASP A 184 -5.38 -12.86 17.91
C ASP A 184 -3.91 -13.27 17.70
N ASP A 185 -3.55 -14.50 18.08
CA ASP A 185 -2.19 -15.02 18.26
C ASP A 185 -1.66 -15.82 17.06
N SER A 186 -1.61 -15.20 15.89
CA SER A 186 -1.09 -15.84 14.66
C SER A 186 -0.35 -14.83 13.78
N ALA A 187 0.35 -15.35 12.76
CA ALA A 187 1.02 -14.54 11.76
C ALA A 187 -0.01 -13.67 11.01
N GLU A 188 0.06 -12.37 11.26
CA GLU A 188 -0.92 -11.37 10.83
C GLU A 188 -1.22 -11.42 9.33
N ASP A 189 -0.18 -11.44 8.52
CA ASP A 189 -0.30 -11.36 7.06
C ASP A 189 -0.86 -12.65 6.44
N VAL A 190 -0.48 -13.81 6.98
CA VAL A 190 -1.04 -15.12 6.61
C VAL A 190 -2.53 -15.19 6.94
N GLU A 191 -2.94 -14.79 8.15
CA GLU A 191 -4.35 -14.78 8.55
C GLU A 191 -5.16 -13.75 7.78
N ALA A 192 -4.61 -12.56 7.54
CA ALA A 192 -5.24 -11.54 6.71
C ALA A 192 -5.49 -12.09 5.29
N GLY A 193 -4.49 -12.70 4.65
CA GLY A 193 -4.64 -13.31 3.34
C GLY A 193 -5.64 -14.46 3.31
N ALA A 194 -5.65 -15.34 4.33
CA ALA A 194 -6.61 -16.42 4.42
C ALA A 194 -8.06 -15.91 4.59
N CYS A 195 -8.26 -14.90 5.44
CA CYS A 195 -9.53 -14.22 5.65
C CYS A 195 -10.04 -13.54 4.37
N LEU A 196 -9.17 -12.77 3.71
CA LEU A 196 -9.48 -12.09 2.44
C LEU A 196 -9.85 -13.11 1.34
N PHE A 197 -9.08 -14.20 1.22
CA PHE A 197 -9.38 -15.27 0.28
C PHE A 197 -10.77 -15.90 0.54
N LYS A 198 -11.07 -16.26 1.79
CA LYS A 198 -12.36 -16.88 2.18
C LYS A 198 -13.56 -15.91 2.13
N THR A 199 -13.30 -14.61 2.03
CA THR A 199 -14.31 -13.56 1.84
C THR A 199 -14.48 -13.17 0.37
N ASN A 200 -13.85 -13.90 -0.55
CA ASN A 200 -13.84 -13.63 -2.00
C ASN A 200 -13.20 -12.29 -2.39
N VAL A 201 -12.22 -11.83 -1.61
CA VAL A 201 -11.36 -10.71 -2.03
C VAL A 201 -10.24 -11.27 -2.91
N THR A 202 -10.08 -10.66 -4.08
CA THR A 202 -9.07 -11.01 -5.07
C THR A 202 -7.68 -10.53 -4.64
N ALA A 203 -6.70 -11.43 -4.63
CA ALA A 203 -5.29 -11.05 -4.52
C ALA A 203 -4.78 -10.53 -5.87
N GLY A 204 -4.50 -9.24 -5.94
CA GLY A 204 -4.03 -8.58 -7.16
C GLY A 204 -2.59 -8.90 -7.53
N ASP A 205 -2.23 -8.71 -8.80
CA ASP A 205 -0.84 -8.68 -9.26
C ASP A 205 -0.31 -7.24 -9.17
N SER A 206 0.65 -7.01 -8.28
CA SER A 206 1.24 -5.68 -8.05
C SER A 206 2.43 -5.38 -8.98
N ARG A 207 2.89 -6.36 -9.78
CA ARG A 207 4.03 -6.20 -10.67
C ARG A 207 3.77 -5.16 -11.76
N ASP A 208 4.84 -4.60 -12.29
CA ASP A 208 4.76 -3.71 -13.45
C ASP A 208 4.61 -4.48 -14.77
N ASP A 209 4.48 -3.73 -15.86
CA ASP A 209 4.35 -4.22 -17.24
C ASP A 209 5.55 -5.08 -17.69
N LYS A 210 6.70 -4.96 -17.02
CA LYS A 210 7.90 -5.78 -17.23
C LYS A 210 8.00 -6.96 -16.23
N LEU A 211 6.92 -7.25 -15.51
CA LEU A 211 6.82 -8.29 -14.49
C LEU A 211 7.84 -8.10 -13.34
N ARG A 212 8.19 -6.85 -13.02
CA ARG A 212 9.04 -6.53 -11.86
C ARG A 212 8.17 -6.20 -10.65
N ASN A 213 8.59 -6.63 -9.47
CA ASN A 213 7.85 -6.36 -8.24
C ASN A 213 7.76 -4.84 -7.96
N ARG A 214 6.71 -4.41 -7.28
CA ARG A 214 6.62 -3.03 -6.76
C ARG A 214 6.70 -2.99 -5.25
N PHE A 215 6.20 -4.00 -4.56
CA PHE A 215 6.41 -4.18 -3.12
C PHE A 215 7.62 -5.07 -2.89
N TYR A 216 8.47 -4.72 -1.94
CA TYR A 216 9.67 -5.45 -1.61
C TYR A 216 9.73 -5.73 -0.12
N PRO A 217 9.73 -6.99 0.31
CA PRO A 217 9.80 -7.40 1.72
C PRO A 217 11.24 -7.33 2.26
N MET A 218 12.03 -6.40 1.71
CA MET A 218 13.45 -6.20 1.98
C MET A 218 13.92 -4.86 1.42
N MET A 219 15.14 -4.49 1.76
CA MET A 219 15.81 -3.31 1.21
C MET A 219 16.19 -3.48 -0.27
N PRO A 220 16.34 -2.38 -1.04
CA PRO A 220 16.64 -2.43 -2.48
C PRO A 220 17.90 -3.25 -2.81
N TYR A 221 18.95 -3.15 -2.00
CA TYR A 221 20.22 -3.83 -2.26
C TYR A 221 20.07 -5.35 -2.33
N SER A 222 19.09 -5.92 -1.62
CA SER A 222 18.81 -7.36 -1.61
C SER A 222 18.27 -7.85 -2.95
N SER A 223 17.59 -7.00 -3.72
CA SER A 223 17.11 -7.32 -5.07
C SER A 223 18.09 -6.87 -6.17
N LEU A 224 18.92 -5.85 -5.92
CA LEU A 224 19.91 -5.38 -6.89
C LEU A 224 21.15 -6.29 -6.97
N MET A 225 21.50 -6.93 -5.86
CA MET A 225 22.75 -7.67 -5.74
C MET A 225 22.46 -9.13 -5.36
N SER A 226 22.62 -10.04 -6.33
CA SER A 226 22.36 -11.47 -6.17
C SER A 226 23.17 -12.15 -5.06
N LYS A 227 24.30 -11.55 -4.65
CA LYS A 227 25.17 -12.09 -3.58
C LYS A 227 24.50 -12.18 -2.21
N TYR A 228 23.46 -11.38 -1.95
CA TYR A 228 22.81 -11.35 -0.63
C TYR A 228 21.79 -12.46 -0.45
N ASN A 229 21.25 -13.03 -1.53
CA ASN A 229 20.16 -13.99 -1.47
C ASN A 229 20.44 -15.18 -2.40
N GLY A 230 20.73 -16.34 -1.83
CA GLY A 230 20.71 -17.60 -2.57
C GLY A 230 19.28 -18.01 -2.95
N MET A 231 19.12 -18.95 -3.89
CA MET A 231 17.79 -19.42 -4.32
C MET A 231 16.99 -20.10 -3.20
N ASP A 232 17.67 -20.63 -2.18
CA ASP A 232 17.02 -21.22 -0.99
C ASP A 232 16.45 -20.17 -0.02
N PHE A 233 16.69 -18.89 -0.29
CA PHE A 233 16.16 -17.80 0.50
C PHE A 233 14.63 -17.78 0.43
N TRP A 234 13.99 -17.63 1.59
CA TRP A 234 12.53 -17.70 1.77
C TRP A 234 11.75 -16.82 0.79
N PHE A 235 12.32 -15.67 0.42
CA PHE A 235 11.80 -14.76 -0.61
C PHE A 235 11.52 -15.47 -1.95
N PHE A 236 12.48 -16.25 -2.47
CA PHE A 236 12.29 -16.99 -3.72
C PHE A 236 11.39 -18.20 -3.52
N LYS A 237 11.52 -18.89 -2.39
CA LYS A 237 10.77 -20.12 -2.11
C LYS A 237 9.27 -19.89 -1.98
N TYR A 238 8.86 -18.81 -1.32
CA TYR A 238 7.47 -18.62 -0.93
C TYR A 238 6.72 -17.64 -1.83
N ALA A 239 7.41 -16.86 -2.65
CA ALA A 239 6.75 -15.91 -3.53
C ALA A 239 5.74 -16.60 -4.46
N TYR A 240 4.60 -15.96 -4.70
CA TYR A 240 3.61 -16.44 -5.65
C TYR A 240 4.07 -16.23 -7.09
N TYR A 241 4.72 -15.10 -7.36
CA TYR A 241 5.38 -14.81 -8.62
C TYR A 241 6.89 -14.88 -8.47
N ASN A 242 7.60 -15.40 -9.46
CA ASN A 242 9.03 -15.67 -9.40
C ASN A 242 9.79 -14.34 -9.29
N PRO A 243 10.41 -14.04 -8.13
CA PRO A 243 11.13 -12.79 -7.98
C PRO A 243 12.52 -12.91 -8.62
N ARG A 244 13.07 -11.78 -9.05
CA ARG A 244 14.38 -11.73 -9.69
C ARG A 244 15.33 -10.84 -8.89
N ALA A 245 16.60 -11.24 -8.82
CA ALA A 245 17.66 -10.42 -8.25
C ALA A 245 18.69 -10.06 -9.34
N CYS A 246 18.67 -8.80 -9.78
CA CYS A 246 19.56 -8.25 -10.79
C CYS A 246 19.52 -6.72 -10.79
N MET A 247 20.49 -6.08 -11.46
CA MET A 247 20.62 -4.63 -11.49
C MET A 247 19.41 -3.91 -12.12
N ASP A 248 18.73 -4.54 -13.05
CA ASP A 248 17.57 -4.03 -13.79
C ASP A 248 16.24 -4.69 -13.37
N CYS A 249 16.24 -5.44 -12.26
CA CYS A 249 15.07 -6.18 -11.76
C CYS A 249 14.13 -5.35 -10.89
N LEU A 250 14.57 -4.19 -10.38
CA LEU A 250 13.70 -3.29 -9.65
C LEU A 250 12.77 -2.55 -10.61
N SER A 251 11.51 -2.39 -10.21
CA SER A 251 10.57 -1.55 -10.96
C SER A 251 11.09 -0.12 -11.06
N ASP A 252 10.75 0.56 -12.15
CA ASP A 252 11.01 2.00 -12.30
C ASP A 252 10.16 2.82 -11.31
N TYR A 253 9.05 2.23 -10.85
CA TYR A 253 8.10 2.80 -9.88
C TYR A 253 7.87 1.82 -8.71
N PRO A 254 8.88 1.55 -7.87
CA PRO A 254 8.69 0.70 -6.70
C PRO A 254 7.76 1.40 -5.71
N VAL A 255 6.88 0.62 -5.06
CA VAL A 255 5.88 1.11 -4.12
C VAL A 255 6.38 1.07 -2.69
N ALA A 256 7.02 -0.03 -2.26
CA ALA A 256 7.44 -0.16 -0.87
C ALA A 256 8.70 -1.01 -0.69
N PHE A 257 9.49 -0.68 0.32
CA PHE A 257 10.62 -1.47 0.81
C PHE A 257 10.49 -1.67 2.32
N HIS A 258 10.86 -2.86 2.80
CA HIS A 258 10.84 -3.24 4.21
C HIS A 258 12.25 -3.33 4.81
N TYR A 259 12.34 -3.43 6.15
CA TYR A 259 13.58 -3.35 6.93
C TYR A 259 14.34 -2.03 6.72
N VAL A 260 13.60 -0.93 6.59
CA VAL A 260 14.14 0.41 6.41
C VAL A 260 14.37 1.06 7.77
N GLU A 261 15.63 1.29 8.10
CA GLU A 261 15.97 1.96 9.34
C GLU A 261 15.65 3.47 9.30
N PRO A 262 15.49 4.14 10.47
CA PRO A 262 15.17 5.57 10.52
C PRO A 262 16.08 6.46 9.67
N ARG A 263 17.39 6.20 9.67
CA ARG A 263 18.36 6.95 8.84
C ARG A 263 18.11 6.76 7.34
N GLU A 264 17.68 5.57 6.94
CA GLU A 264 17.42 5.22 5.54
C GLU A 264 16.10 5.82 5.05
N LEU A 265 15.11 6.02 5.93
CA LEU A 265 13.89 6.78 5.59
C LEU A 265 14.25 8.19 5.08
N TYR A 266 15.21 8.86 5.71
CA TYR A 266 15.68 10.17 5.26
C TYR A 266 16.51 10.09 3.99
N SER A 267 17.33 9.05 3.81
CA SER A 267 18.06 8.82 2.56
C SER A 267 17.11 8.61 1.38
N PHE A 268 16.08 7.78 1.52
CA PHE A 268 15.04 7.61 0.50
C PHE A 268 14.32 8.93 0.22
N ASN A 269 13.94 9.67 1.26
CA ASN A 269 13.25 10.95 1.08
C ASN A 269 14.12 11.96 0.34
N TYR A 270 15.39 12.09 0.70
CA TYR A 270 16.32 12.99 0.03
C TYR A 270 16.51 12.59 -1.43
N LEU A 271 16.86 11.33 -1.70
CA LEU A 271 17.15 10.84 -3.05
C LEU A 271 15.93 10.88 -4.00
N SER A 272 14.72 10.87 -3.46
CA SER A 272 13.50 10.79 -4.26
C SER A 272 12.81 12.13 -4.47
N TYR A 273 13.00 13.09 -3.55
CA TYR A 273 12.23 14.33 -3.55
C TYR A 273 13.04 15.61 -3.41
N MET A 274 14.32 15.52 -3.07
CA MET A 274 15.19 16.69 -2.86
C MET A 274 16.43 16.66 -3.75
N PHE A 275 16.78 15.49 -4.28
CA PHE A 275 17.97 15.27 -5.06
C PHE A 275 17.67 15.43 -6.56
N ASP A 276 18.35 16.38 -7.19
CA ASP A 276 18.35 16.55 -8.64
C ASP A 276 19.71 16.13 -9.21
N LEU A 277 19.70 15.12 -10.09
CA LEU A 277 20.89 14.74 -10.84
C LEU A 277 21.02 15.60 -12.10
N PHE A 278 22.03 16.47 -12.14
CA PHE A 278 22.28 17.32 -13.30
C PHE A 278 22.47 16.50 -14.58
N GLY A 279 21.79 16.89 -15.66
CA GLY A 279 21.85 16.22 -16.96
C GLY A 279 20.96 14.98 -17.11
N ARG A 280 20.24 14.56 -16.06
CA ARG A 280 19.24 13.51 -16.17
C ARG A 280 18.00 14.04 -16.88
N GLN A 281 17.63 13.40 -17.99
CA GLN A 281 16.38 13.72 -18.68
C GLN A 281 15.19 13.22 -17.85
N PRO A 282 14.14 14.05 -17.63
CA PRO A 282 12.92 13.61 -16.97
C PRO A 282 12.27 12.45 -17.72
N THR A 283 11.75 11.47 -16.99
CA THR A 283 10.91 10.42 -17.58
C THR A 283 9.59 11.04 -18.02
N VAL A 284 9.12 10.73 -19.23
CA VAL A 284 7.77 11.10 -19.65
C VAL A 284 6.78 10.17 -18.95
N GLU A 285 5.97 10.73 -18.07
CA GLU A 285 5.00 9.98 -17.27
C GLU A 285 3.69 9.77 -18.04
N HIS A 286 3.11 8.58 -17.90
CA HIS A 286 1.82 8.24 -18.49
C HIS A 286 0.93 7.50 -17.48
N LEU A 287 -0.36 7.81 -17.51
CA LEU A 287 -1.35 7.07 -16.75
C LEU A 287 -1.73 5.78 -17.49
N PRO A 288 -1.78 4.63 -16.78
CA PRO A 288 -2.33 3.41 -17.35
C PRO A 288 -3.84 3.54 -17.59
N ALA A 289 -4.37 2.74 -18.51
CA ALA A 289 -5.82 2.72 -18.77
C ALA A 289 -6.61 2.19 -17.56
N ARG A 290 -7.81 2.74 -17.33
CA ARG A 290 -8.75 2.21 -16.32
C ARG A 290 -9.26 0.84 -16.75
N ILE A 291 -9.37 -0.08 -15.79
CA ILE A 291 -9.94 -1.41 -15.97
C ILE A 291 -11.41 -1.36 -15.54
N PRO A 292 -12.37 -1.78 -16.38
CA PRO A 292 -13.77 -1.83 -15.99
C PRO A 292 -14.00 -2.79 -14.81
N LEU A 293 -14.98 -2.46 -13.96
CA LEU A 293 -15.37 -3.28 -12.82
C LEU A 293 -15.68 -4.73 -13.26
N GLY A 294 -15.14 -5.72 -12.54
CA GLY A 294 -15.30 -7.14 -12.84
C GLY A 294 -14.46 -7.65 -14.02
N GLN A 295 -13.57 -6.83 -14.61
CA GLN A 295 -12.68 -7.22 -15.71
C GLN A 295 -11.21 -7.36 -15.29
N VAL A 296 -10.92 -7.37 -13.99
CA VAL A 296 -9.56 -7.64 -13.49
C VAL A 296 -9.20 -9.10 -13.75
N ILE A 297 -8.06 -9.33 -14.41
CA ILE A 297 -7.53 -10.67 -14.70
C ILE A 297 -6.26 -10.87 -13.89
N ILE A 298 -6.23 -11.91 -13.06
CA ILE A 298 -5.04 -12.28 -12.29
C ILE A 298 -4.32 -13.43 -13.00
N PRO A 299 -3.05 -13.26 -13.41
CA PRO A 299 -2.29 -14.34 -14.01
C PRO A 299 -2.05 -15.46 -13.00
N PRO A 300 -1.91 -16.73 -13.46
CA PRO A 300 -1.55 -17.82 -12.57
C PRO A 300 -0.13 -17.63 -12.02
N SER A 301 0.15 -18.27 -10.88
CA SER A 301 1.51 -18.35 -10.32
C SER A 301 2.52 -18.83 -11.37
N ASP A 302 3.61 -18.09 -11.51
CA ASP A 302 4.76 -18.45 -12.36
C ASP A 302 5.97 -18.94 -11.53
N ASN A 303 5.84 -18.98 -10.21
CA ASN A 303 6.80 -19.59 -9.31
C ASN A 303 6.35 -21.01 -8.98
N ARG A 304 6.92 -22.03 -9.62
CA ARG A 304 6.58 -23.44 -9.36
C ARG A 304 7.40 -24.00 -8.22
#